data_AF-A0A8T7KNN3-F1
#
_entry.id   AF-A0A8T7KNN3-F1
#
_cell.length_a   1.000
_cell.length_b   1.000
_cell.length_c   1.000
_cell.angle_alpha   90.00
_cell.angle_beta   90.00
_cell.angle_gamma   90.00
#
_symmetry.space_group_name_H-M   'P 1'
#
loop_
_entity.id
_entity.type
_entity.pdbx_description
1 polymer ?
#
loop_
_entity_poly.entity_id
_entity_poly.type
_entity_poly.pdbx_seq_one_letter_code
_entity_poly.pdbx_strand_id
1 'polypeptide(L)'
;MARTLTVLTPGRRVLLAGLVCAVVAWIAGPAGRLPVAMVLLGLAPGYLLERALPLARPHLLARSALWLGLSLSLVALLYQWLWPLGLSLGGPALALLASALGLATLALAWVDLGAPRAARAADQRPAAGTTLSVWLLLGLVTALTCWTRFEHIRDLALPAWVDPVHHALLVRIAAETGRAPTSLEPYMPVRDLPYHWGYHVFVASLMRLSGLALPEALLWSGQILNALHAPVAGALALTVWRRPTAAVGAALVAGLISTMPAYYVSWGRYTQLSGLLLLAGLAVAWERGLAGGGRGWWALLGVQLAGLSLIHVRVLAFALALLAAWGLVWAAGASRAALGAR
;
A
#
# COMPACT_ATOMS: atom_id res chain seq x y z
N MET A 1 -35.59 33.49 2.31
CA MET A 1 -34.90 32.18 2.12
C MET A 1 -33.39 32.39 2.22
N ALA A 2 -32.85 32.33 3.44
CA ALA A 2 -31.40 32.34 3.61
C ALA A 2 -30.86 31.00 3.11
N ARG A 3 -30.15 31.00 1.98
CA ARG A 3 -29.30 29.87 1.58
C ARG A 3 -28.31 29.67 2.71
N THR A 4 -28.52 28.65 3.53
CA THR A 4 -27.49 28.12 4.42
C THR A 4 -26.31 27.73 3.54
N LEU A 5 -25.30 28.60 3.50
CA LEU A 5 -23.99 28.26 2.95
C LEU A 5 -23.55 27.00 3.70
N THR A 6 -23.56 25.86 3.02
CA THR A 6 -23.17 24.59 3.62
C THR A 6 -21.67 24.66 3.90
N VAL A 7 -21.33 25.01 5.13
CA VAL A 7 -19.93 25.12 5.56
C VAL A 7 -19.25 23.76 5.35
N LEU A 8 -18.21 23.74 4.51
CA LEU A 8 -17.45 22.52 4.24
C LEU A 8 -16.81 21.99 5.54
N THR A 9 -16.98 20.70 5.78
CA THR A 9 -16.30 20.03 6.90
C THR A 9 -14.78 20.18 6.75
N PRO A 10 -13.99 20.15 7.84
CA PRO A 10 -12.53 20.15 7.75
C PRO A 10 -11.99 19.04 6.85
N GLY A 11 -12.62 17.85 6.88
CA GLY A 11 -12.24 16.74 6.00
C GLY A 11 -12.45 17.04 4.52
N ARG A 12 -13.58 17.64 4.14
CA ARG A 12 -13.83 18.04 2.74
C ARG A 12 -12.87 19.13 2.28
N ARG A 13 -12.48 20.06 3.16
CA ARG A 13 -11.44 21.06 2.85
C ARG A 13 -10.09 20.42 2.57
N VAL A 14 -9.67 19.45 3.39
CA VAL A 14 -8.43 18.69 3.16
C VAL A 14 -8.50 17.90 1.85
N LEU A 15 -9.64 17.27 1.53
CA LEU A 15 -9.83 16.56 0.27
C LEU A 15 -9.70 17.48 -0.95
N LEU A 16 -10.32 18.66 -0.92
CA LEU A 16 -10.22 19.64 -2.00
C LEU A 16 -8.79 20.17 -2.15
N ALA A 17 -8.11 20.48 -1.04
CA ALA A 17 -6.71 20.89 -1.07
C ALA A 17 -5.82 19.80 -1.67
N GLY A 18 -6.02 18.54 -1.26
CA GLY A 18 -5.31 17.39 -1.83
C GLY A 18 -5.58 17.19 -3.32
N LEU A 19 -6.83 17.40 -3.77
CA LEU A 19 -7.19 17.35 -5.18
C LEU A 19 -6.49 18.44 -6.00
N VAL A 20 -6.44 19.68 -5.49
CA VAL A 20 -5.70 20.77 -6.13
C VAL A 20 -4.22 20.43 -6.24
N CYS A 21 -3.60 19.95 -5.15
CA CYS A 21 -2.20 19.50 -5.18
C CYS A 21 -1.98 18.37 -6.21
N ALA A 22 -2.89 17.40 -6.29
CA ALA A 22 -2.80 16.31 -7.25
C ALA A 22 -2.91 16.81 -8.70
N VAL A 23 -3.81 17.75 -8.99
CA VAL A 23 -3.94 18.36 -10.33
C VAL A 23 -2.68 19.13 -10.70
N VAL A 24 -2.16 19.96 -9.79
CA VAL A 24 -0.91 20.71 -10.01
C VAL A 24 0.25 19.75 -10.28
N ALA A 25 0.41 18.72 -9.45
CA ALA A 25 1.46 17.70 -9.64
C ALA A 25 1.29 16.95 -10.97
N TRP A 26 0.08 16.61 -11.37
CA TRP A 26 -0.20 15.92 -12.62
C TRP A 26 0.19 16.74 -13.86
N ILE A 27 -0.05 18.05 -13.82
CA ILE A 27 0.27 18.99 -14.91
C ILE A 27 1.76 19.32 -14.94
N ALA A 28 2.47 19.27 -13.80
CA ALA A 28 3.91 19.54 -13.69
C ALA A 28 4.81 18.58 -14.48
N GLY A 29 4.27 17.47 -15.00
CA GLY A 29 4.98 16.54 -15.87
C GLY A 29 5.20 15.17 -15.23
N PRO A 30 6.01 14.29 -15.84
CA PRO A 30 6.14 12.89 -15.42
C PRO A 30 6.51 12.71 -13.95
N ALA A 31 7.43 13.54 -13.47
CA ALA A 31 7.86 13.55 -12.07
C ALA A 31 6.71 13.79 -11.08
N GLY A 32 5.80 14.72 -11.39
CA GLY A 32 4.65 15.03 -10.55
C GLY A 32 3.46 14.07 -10.73
N ARG A 33 3.34 13.43 -11.90
CA ARG A 33 2.33 12.38 -12.13
C ARG A 33 2.60 11.10 -11.33
N LEU A 34 3.87 10.74 -11.12
CA LEU A 34 4.24 9.54 -10.36
C LEU A 34 3.62 9.49 -8.95
N PRO A 35 3.79 10.50 -8.07
CA PRO A 35 3.20 10.45 -6.72
C PRO A 35 1.66 10.40 -6.76
N VAL A 36 1.02 11.04 -7.75
CA VAL A 36 -0.44 10.94 -7.94
C VAL A 36 -0.83 9.51 -8.33
N ALA A 37 -0.14 8.91 -9.30
CA ALA A 37 -0.35 7.53 -9.71
C ALA A 37 -0.06 6.53 -8.59
N MET A 38 0.93 6.82 -7.73
CA MET A 38 1.25 6.03 -6.54
C MET A 38 0.12 6.05 -5.51
N VAL A 39 -0.45 7.21 -5.21
CA VAL A 39 -1.61 7.29 -4.30
C VAL A 39 -2.81 6.57 -4.92
N LEU A 40 -3.04 6.77 -6.22
CA LEU A 40 -4.16 6.17 -6.93
C LEU A 40 -4.06 4.64 -6.95
N LEU A 41 -2.98 4.07 -7.51
CA LEU A 41 -2.83 2.62 -7.61
C LEU A 41 -2.43 1.97 -6.29
N GLY A 42 -1.80 2.71 -5.37
CA GLY A 42 -1.32 2.20 -4.10
C GLY A 42 -2.33 2.28 -2.97
N LEU A 43 -3.40 3.08 -3.06
CA LEU A 43 -4.40 3.19 -1.98
C LEU A 43 -5.85 3.07 -2.45
N ALA A 44 -6.19 3.52 -3.67
CA ALA A 44 -7.60 3.58 -4.09
C ALA A 44 -8.29 2.21 -4.14
N PRO A 45 -7.73 1.17 -4.80
CA PRO A 45 -8.41 -0.13 -4.87
C PRO A 45 -8.70 -0.73 -3.48
N GLY A 46 -7.72 -0.63 -2.57
CA GLY A 46 -7.87 -1.12 -1.20
C GLY A 46 -8.87 -0.32 -0.37
N TYR A 47 -8.88 1.01 -0.52
CA TYR A 47 -9.89 1.87 0.10
C TYR A 47 -11.31 1.53 -0.38
N LEU A 48 -11.50 1.41 -1.70
CA LEU A 48 -12.80 1.08 -2.29
C LEU A 48 -13.29 -0.29 -1.85
N LEU A 49 -12.41 -1.30 -1.83
CA LEU A 49 -12.75 -2.66 -1.39
C LEU A 49 -13.11 -2.71 0.10
N GLU A 50 -12.31 -2.09 0.98
CA GLU A 50 -12.64 -2.02 2.42
C GLU A 50 -13.98 -1.29 2.62
N ARG A 51 -14.22 -0.20 1.89
CA ARG A 51 -15.43 0.61 2.00
C ARG A 51 -16.70 -0.09 1.54
N ALA A 52 -16.58 -1.04 0.62
CA ALA A 52 -17.68 -1.88 0.11
C ALA A 52 -18.14 -2.93 1.13
N LEU A 53 -17.34 -3.24 2.15
CA LEU A 53 -17.67 -4.22 3.17
C LEU A 53 -18.23 -3.53 4.43
N PRO A 54 -19.27 -4.09 5.08
CA PRO A 54 -19.85 -3.55 6.31
C PRO A 54 -18.99 -3.90 7.55
N LEU A 55 -17.73 -3.46 7.55
CA LEU A 55 -16.76 -3.77 8.61
C LEU A 55 -16.57 -2.60 9.57
N ALA A 56 -16.41 -2.91 10.86
CA ALA A 56 -16.02 -1.93 11.88
C ALA A 56 -14.62 -1.39 11.59
N ARG A 57 -14.44 -0.07 11.62
CA ARG A 57 -13.26 0.56 11.02
C ARG A 57 -12.13 0.71 12.03
N PRO A 58 -10.93 0.14 11.79
CA PRO A 58 -9.78 0.37 12.66
C PRO A 58 -9.30 1.84 12.59
N HIS A 59 -8.29 2.17 13.41
CA HIS A 59 -7.62 3.46 13.33
C HIS A 59 -7.09 3.75 11.91
N LEU A 60 -7.10 5.01 11.49
CA LEU A 60 -6.76 5.41 10.12
C LEU A 60 -5.38 4.90 9.67
N LEU A 61 -4.36 4.93 10.54
CA LEU A 61 -3.02 4.42 10.22
C LEU A 61 -3.02 2.90 9.89
N ALA A 62 -3.80 2.11 10.63
CA ALA A 62 -3.99 0.69 10.34
C ALA A 62 -4.79 0.49 9.04
N ARG A 63 -5.82 1.31 8.81
CA ARG A 63 -6.59 1.31 7.56
C ARG A 63 -5.73 1.64 6.35
N SER A 64 -4.84 2.64 6.44
CA SER A 64 -3.97 2.99 5.32
C SER A 64 -2.97 1.88 4.98
N ALA A 65 -2.46 1.16 5.98
CA ALA A 65 -1.62 -0.01 5.73
C ALA A 65 -2.40 -1.18 5.09
N LEU A 66 -3.65 -1.39 5.53
CA LEU A 66 -4.56 -2.34 4.90
C LEU A 66 -4.87 -1.96 3.44
N TRP A 67 -5.17 -0.69 3.16
CA TRP A 67 -5.43 -0.20 1.80
C TRP A 67 -4.21 -0.38 0.90
N LEU A 68 -3.01 -0.11 1.41
CA LEU A 68 -1.77 -0.33 0.68
C LEU A 68 -1.60 -1.80 0.29
N GLY A 69 -1.73 -2.70 1.27
CA GLY A 69 -1.59 -4.13 1.03
C GLY A 69 -2.64 -4.68 0.06
N LEU A 70 -3.91 -4.27 0.21
CA LEU A 70 -4.99 -4.63 -0.71
C LEU A 70 -4.76 -4.07 -2.10
N SER A 71 -4.31 -2.83 -2.25
CA SER A 71 -4.14 -2.22 -3.58
C SER A 71 -3.03 -2.88 -4.36
N LEU A 72 -1.86 -3.11 -3.74
CA LEU A 72 -0.77 -3.87 -4.36
C LEU A 72 -1.24 -5.28 -4.78
N SER A 73 -2.03 -5.93 -3.93
CA SER A 73 -2.60 -7.25 -4.20
C SER A 73 -3.58 -7.23 -5.38
N LEU A 74 -4.50 -6.27 -5.41
CA LEU A 74 -5.52 -6.14 -6.44
C LEU A 74 -4.93 -5.80 -7.81
N VAL A 75 -3.85 -5.01 -7.87
CA VAL A 75 -3.14 -4.77 -9.13
C VAL A 75 -2.50 -6.05 -9.65
N ALA A 76 -1.82 -6.82 -8.80
CA ALA A 76 -1.24 -8.11 -9.19
C ALA A 76 -2.30 -9.11 -9.66
N LEU A 77 -3.41 -9.21 -8.91
CA LEU A 77 -4.52 -10.10 -9.22
C LEU A 77 -5.26 -9.68 -10.49
N LEU A 78 -5.43 -8.38 -10.76
CA LEU A 78 -6.03 -7.90 -12.01
C LEU A 78 -5.26 -8.47 -13.21
N TYR A 79 -3.93 -8.32 -13.23
CA TYR A 79 -3.10 -8.86 -14.29
C TYR A 79 -3.16 -10.38 -14.38
N GLN A 80 -3.25 -11.08 -13.23
CA GLN A 80 -3.45 -12.53 -13.19
C GLN A 80 -4.76 -12.96 -13.87
N TRP A 81 -5.85 -12.20 -13.69
CA TRP A 81 -7.16 -12.52 -14.31
C TRP A 81 -7.22 -12.12 -15.79
N LEU A 82 -6.54 -11.06 -16.20
CA LEU A 82 -6.50 -10.64 -17.61
C LEU A 82 -5.73 -11.65 -18.48
N TRP A 83 -4.68 -12.27 -17.94
CA TRP A 83 -3.82 -13.22 -18.64
C TRP A 83 -4.58 -14.39 -19.31
N PRO A 84 -5.34 -15.24 -18.58
CA PRO A 84 -6.05 -16.37 -19.18
C PRO A 84 -7.19 -15.93 -20.12
N LEU A 85 -7.71 -14.71 -19.96
CA LEU A 85 -8.73 -14.15 -20.85
C LEU A 85 -8.15 -13.58 -22.16
N GLY A 86 -6.83 -13.61 -22.32
CA GLY A 86 -6.18 -12.98 -23.47
C GLY A 86 -6.38 -11.47 -23.52
N LEU A 87 -6.71 -10.82 -22.40
CA LEU A 87 -6.89 -9.37 -22.33
C LEU A 87 -5.56 -8.68 -22.03
N SER A 88 -5.44 -7.41 -22.43
CA SER A 88 -4.29 -6.57 -22.10
C SER A 88 -4.76 -5.26 -21.51
N LEU A 89 -4.06 -4.79 -20.48
CA LEU A 89 -4.27 -3.47 -19.89
C LEU A 89 -3.47 -2.43 -20.69
N GLY A 90 -3.91 -2.20 -21.93
CA GLY A 90 -3.36 -1.20 -22.85
C GLY A 90 -3.48 0.24 -22.31
N GLY A 91 -3.04 1.23 -23.09
CA GLY A 91 -2.89 2.62 -22.60
C GLY A 91 -4.22 3.26 -22.26
N PRO A 92 -5.17 3.26 -23.23
CA PRO A 92 -6.52 3.74 -22.99
C PRO A 92 -7.23 2.99 -21.85
N ALA A 93 -7.09 1.66 -21.79
CA ALA A 93 -7.72 0.84 -20.75
C ALA A 93 -7.17 1.17 -19.35
N LEU A 94 -5.86 1.31 -19.21
CA LEU A 94 -5.22 1.72 -17.96
C LEU A 94 -5.64 3.13 -17.53
N ALA A 95 -5.70 4.08 -18.47
CA ALA A 95 -6.13 5.44 -18.19
C ALA A 95 -7.61 5.52 -17.77
N LEU A 96 -8.49 4.75 -18.43
CA LEU A 96 -9.90 4.64 -18.07
C LEU A 96 -10.07 4.03 -16.68
N LEU A 97 -9.37 2.93 -16.40
CA LEU A 97 -9.38 2.29 -15.08
C LEU A 97 -8.90 3.26 -13.99
N ALA A 98 -7.77 3.93 -14.22
CA ALA A 98 -7.22 4.92 -13.29
C ALA A 98 -8.21 6.07 -13.04
N SER A 99 -8.83 6.60 -14.09
CA SER A 99 -9.83 7.67 -13.98
C SER A 99 -11.07 7.21 -13.20
N ALA A 100 -11.58 6.00 -13.48
CA ALA A 100 -12.71 5.41 -12.76
C ALA A 100 -12.40 5.21 -11.28
N LEU A 101 -11.22 4.67 -10.94
CA LEU A 101 -10.74 4.53 -9.56
C LEU A 101 -10.64 5.88 -8.86
N GLY A 102 -10.11 6.90 -9.55
CA GLY A 102 -9.97 8.26 -9.02
C GLY A 102 -11.33 8.88 -8.70
N LEU A 103 -12.27 8.84 -9.66
CA LEU A 103 -13.62 9.38 -9.48
C LEU A 103 -14.39 8.65 -8.38
N ALA A 104 -14.35 7.32 -8.35
CA ALA A 104 -15.00 6.53 -7.30
C ALA A 104 -14.42 6.85 -5.91
N THR A 105 -13.10 6.99 -5.82
CA THR A 105 -12.40 7.34 -4.57
C THR A 105 -12.81 8.72 -4.09
N LEU A 106 -12.81 9.72 -4.98
CA LEU A 106 -13.23 11.09 -4.65
C LEU A 106 -14.69 11.13 -4.19
N ALA A 107 -15.59 10.44 -4.90
CA ALA A 107 -17.01 10.38 -4.55
C ALA A 107 -17.23 9.78 -3.15
N LEU A 108 -16.62 8.63 -2.86
CA LEU A 108 -16.76 7.99 -1.56
C LEU A 108 -16.04 8.76 -0.45
N ALA A 109 -14.86 9.30 -0.72
CA ALA A 109 -14.12 10.14 0.23
C ALA A 109 -14.92 11.41 0.57
N TRP A 110 -15.63 12.01 -0.38
CA TRP A 110 -16.47 13.18 -0.15
C TRP A 110 -17.63 12.90 0.81
N VAL A 111 -18.23 11.71 0.70
CA VAL A 111 -19.27 11.21 1.62
C VAL A 111 -18.65 10.94 2.99
N ASP A 112 -17.60 10.13 3.04
CA ASP A 112 -16.95 9.71 4.28
C ASP A 112 -16.42 10.91 5.08
N LEU A 113 -15.86 11.91 4.40
CA LEU A 113 -15.32 13.15 4.98
C LEU A 113 -16.41 14.20 5.29
N GLY A 114 -17.62 14.04 4.77
CA GLY A 114 -18.79 14.86 5.06
C GLY A 114 -19.56 14.51 6.33
N ALA A 115 -19.43 13.27 6.84
CA ALA A 115 -20.16 12.82 8.03
C ALA A 115 -19.80 13.62 9.31
N PRO A 116 -20.77 13.98 10.17
CA PRO A 116 -20.52 14.70 11.43
C PRO A 116 -19.54 13.96 12.36
N ARG A 117 -18.72 14.70 13.10
CA ARG A 117 -17.72 14.14 14.05
C ARG A 117 -18.31 13.12 15.03
N ALA A 118 -19.55 13.33 15.49
CA ALA A 118 -20.25 12.44 16.41
C ALA A 118 -20.47 11.02 15.83
N ALA A 119 -20.71 10.89 14.52
CA ALA A 119 -20.87 9.60 13.84
C ALA A 119 -19.53 8.85 13.64
N ARG A 120 -18.39 9.56 13.70
CA ARG A 120 -17.04 8.96 13.61
C ARG A 120 -16.45 8.57 14.97
N ALA A 121 -16.90 9.22 16.05
CA ALA A 121 -16.37 9.03 17.39
C ALA A 121 -16.80 7.71 18.04
N ALA A 122 -17.93 7.12 17.62
CA ALA A 122 -18.43 5.86 18.17
C ALA A 122 -17.51 4.66 17.91
N ASP A 123 -16.67 4.72 16.87
CA ASP A 123 -15.80 3.60 16.43
C ASP A 123 -14.32 3.80 16.81
N GLN A 124 -13.96 4.96 17.37
CA GLN A 124 -12.58 5.35 17.65
C GLN A 124 -12.48 5.90 19.08
N ARG A 125 -12.44 5.01 20.09
CA ARG A 125 -11.97 5.43 21.41
C ARG A 125 -10.52 5.88 21.25
N PRO A 126 -10.18 7.16 21.44
CA PRO A 126 -8.79 7.57 21.43
C PRO A 126 -8.07 6.76 22.51
N ALA A 127 -6.98 6.09 22.14
CA ALA A 127 -6.12 5.46 23.14
C ALA A 127 -5.72 6.56 24.14
N ALA A 128 -5.93 6.31 25.43
CA ALA A 128 -5.55 7.27 26.47
C ALA A 128 -4.10 7.72 26.24
N GLY A 129 -3.89 9.04 26.05
CA GLY A 129 -2.58 9.62 25.74
C GLY A 129 -2.29 9.99 24.28
N THR A 130 -3.23 9.88 23.33
CA THR A 130 -3.03 10.46 21.97
C THR A 130 -3.02 11.99 22.01
N THR A 131 -1.85 12.59 21.86
CA THR A 131 -1.69 14.03 21.61
C THR A 131 -1.39 14.27 20.12
N LEU A 132 -1.77 15.45 19.59
CA LEU A 132 -1.43 15.89 18.23
C LEU A 132 0.08 15.75 17.95
N SER A 133 0.92 15.98 18.97
CA SER A 133 2.38 15.85 18.88
C SER A 133 2.86 14.47 18.45
N VAL A 134 2.18 13.38 18.84
CA VAL A 134 2.58 12.02 18.43
C VAL A 134 2.41 11.82 16.93
N TRP A 135 1.30 12.30 16.36
CA TRP A 135 1.05 12.19 14.92
C TRP A 135 1.92 13.13 14.09
N LEU A 136 2.22 14.33 14.62
CA LEU A 136 3.21 15.22 14.01
C LEU A 136 4.60 14.59 13.99
N LEU A 137 5.00 13.92 15.07
CA LEU A 137 6.29 13.22 15.15
C LEU A 137 6.35 12.03 14.19
N LEU A 138 5.28 11.24 14.07
CA LEU A 138 5.20 10.18 13.06
C LEU A 138 5.32 10.75 11.63
N GLY A 139 4.65 11.89 11.38
CA GLY A 139 4.74 12.61 10.11
C GLY A 139 6.17 13.08 9.81
N LEU A 140 6.84 13.67 10.80
CA LEU A 140 8.24 14.10 10.70
C LEU A 140 9.18 12.93 10.41
N VAL A 141 9.06 11.82 11.15
CA VAL A 141 9.87 10.60 10.93
C VAL A 141 9.64 10.05 9.52
N THR A 142 8.39 10.03 9.05
CA THR A 142 8.06 9.58 7.69
C THR A 142 8.66 10.51 6.64
N ALA A 143 8.61 11.83 6.85
CA ALA A 143 9.18 12.82 5.94
C ALA A 143 10.71 12.73 5.89
N LEU A 144 11.38 12.61 7.04
CA LEU A 144 12.83 12.40 7.12
C LEU A 144 13.23 11.08 6.46
N THR A 145 12.46 10.00 6.68
CA THR A 145 12.68 8.74 5.99
C THR A 145 12.61 8.96 4.49
N CYS A 146 11.53 9.57 3.98
CA CYS A 146 11.36 9.87 2.56
C CYS A 146 12.55 10.68 1.99
N TRP A 147 12.96 11.75 2.68
CA TRP A 147 14.14 12.53 2.30
C TRP A 147 15.37 11.65 2.12
N THR A 148 15.73 10.85 3.14
CA THR A 148 16.93 9.98 3.07
C THR A 148 16.86 8.98 1.93
N ARG A 149 15.66 8.44 1.62
CA ARG A 149 15.44 7.51 0.51
C ARG A 149 15.78 8.13 -0.83
N PHE A 150 15.37 9.38 -1.07
CA PHE A 150 15.70 10.09 -2.30
C PHE A 150 17.15 10.56 -2.36
N GLU A 151 17.74 10.99 -1.24
CA GLU A 151 19.17 11.31 -1.18
C GLU A 151 20.04 10.11 -1.59
N HIS A 152 19.70 8.89 -1.16
CA HIS A 152 20.47 7.68 -1.53
C HIS A 152 20.50 7.38 -3.03
N ILE A 153 19.59 7.95 -3.83
CA ILE A 153 19.51 7.69 -5.28
C ILE A 153 19.78 8.92 -6.13
N ARG A 154 20.10 10.07 -5.52
CA ARG A 154 20.15 11.37 -6.20
C ARG A 154 21.14 11.41 -7.37
N ASP A 155 22.23 10.65 -7.26
CA ASP A 155 23.32 10.58 -8.23
C ASP A 155 23.29 9.27 -9.05
N LEU A 156 22.24 8.44 -8.90
CA LEU A 156 22.12 7.18 -9.64
C LEU A 156 21.44 7.41 -10.99
N ALA A 157 22.15 7.11 -12.07
CA ALA A 157 21.58 7.09 -13.41
C ALA A 157 20.70 5.84 -13.66
N LEU A 158 21.03 4.73 -13.02
CA LEU A 158 20.34 3.44 -13.15
C LEU A 158 20.22 2.77 -11.77
N PRO A 159 19.21 1.91 -11.55
CA PRO A 159 19.18 1.01 -10.41
C PRO A 159 20.48 0.20 -10.26
N ALA A 160 20.99 0.08 -9.03
CA ALA A 160 22.28 -0.54 -8.75
C ALA A 160 22.24 -2.08 -8.78
N TRP A 161 23.37 -2.71 -9.16
CA TRP A 161 23.60 -4.16 -9.11
C TRP A 161 22.77 -5.00 -10.10
N VAL A 162 22.73 -6.32 -9.89
CA VAL A 162 22.30 -7.31 -10.90
C VAL A 162 20.78 -7.60 -10.93
N ASP A 163 20.08 -7.62 -9.79
CA ASP A 163 18.63 -7.92 -9.77
C ASP A 163 17.82 -6.85 -10.55
N PRO A 164 18.12 -5.53 -10.45
CA PRO A 164 17.34 -4.53 -11.16
C PRO A 164 17.33 -4.62 -12.68
N VAL A 165 18.36 -5.19 -13.31
CA VAL A 165 18.35 -5.39 -14.77
C VAL A 165 17.23 -6.34 -15.17
N HIS A 166 17.03 -7.40 -14.39
CA HIS A 166 15.93 -8.35 -14.58
C HIS A 166 14.57 -7.71 -14.27
N HIS A 167 14.50 -6.89 -13.20
CA HIS A 167 13.29 -6.12 -12.90
C HIS A 167 12.92 -5.16 -14.04
N ALA A 168 13.91 -4.48 -14.62
CA ALA A 168 13.71 -3.56 -15.73
C ALA A 168 13.14 -4.27 -16.96
N LEU A 169 13.68 -5.44 -17.32
CA LEU A 169 13.16 -6.22 -18.44
C LEU A 169 11.71 -6.65 -18.23
N LEU A 170 11.37 -7.16 -17.04
CA LEU A 170 10.01 -7.60 -16.73
C LEU A 170 9.01 -6.44 -16.68
N VAL A 171 9.42 -5.28 -16.17
CA VAL A 171 8.61 -4.05 -16.21
C VAL A 171 8.40 -3.59 -17.65
N ARG A 172 9.44 -3.63 -18.49
CA ARG A 172 9.34 -3.30 -19.92
C ARG A 172 8.34 -4.19 -20.63
N ILE A 173 8.45 -5.51 -20.48
CA ILE A 173 7.53 -6.49 -21.11
C ILE A 173 6.10 -6.22 -20.65
N ALA A 174 5.88 -6.03 -19.35
CA ALA A 174 4.54 -5.73 -18.82
C ALA A 174 3.97 -4.41 -19.36
N ALA A 175 4.83 -3.40 -19.56
CA ALA A 175 4.42 -2.11 -20.08
C ALA A 175 4.10 -2.11 -21.58
N GLU A 176 4.88 -2.85 -22.37
CA GLU A 176 4.71 -2.97 -23.82
C GLU A 176 3.52 -3.86 -24.18
N THR A 177 3.35 -4.99 -23.47
CA THR A 177 2.27 -5.94 -23.75
C THR A 177 0.96 -5.62 -23.04
N GLY A 178 1.01 -4.82 -21.97
CA GLY A 178 -0.11 -4.63 -21.05
C GLY A 178 -0.52 -5.91 -20.31
N ARG A 179 0.34 -6.93 -20.26
CA ARG A 179 0.07 -8.26 -19.68
C ARG A 179 1.07 -8.63 -18.59
N ALA A 180 0.77 -9.70 -17.85
CA ALA A 180 1.74 -10.29 -16.93
C ALA A 180 2.94 -10.84 -17.72
N PRO A 181 4.19 -10.58 -17.28
CA PRO A 181 5.39 -11.03 -17.98
C PRO A 181 5.68 -12.51 -17.68
N THR A 182 4.93 -13.40 -18.34
CA THR A 182 5.06 -14.86 -18.25
C THR A 182 6.09 -15.44 -19.23
N SER A 183 6.58 -14.63 -20.17
CA SER A 183 7.63 -14.93 -21.15
C SER A 183 8.62 -13.76 -21.21
N LEU A 184 9.87 -14.04 -21.55
CA LEU A 184 10.91 -13.03 -21.84
C LEU A 184 11.09 -12.78 -23.34
N GLU A 185 10.35 -13.47 -24.21
CA GLU A 185 10.42 -13.26 -25.65
C GLU A 185 9.86 -11.89 -26.07
N PRO A 186 10.41 -11.26 -27.12
CA PRO A 186 11.54 -11.71 -27.96
C PRO A 186 12.92 -11.34 -27.38
N TYR A 187 12.99 -10.72 -26.19
CA TYR A 187 14.24 -10.24 -25.60
C TYR A 187 15.19 -11.36 -25.19
N MET A 188 14.64 -12.48 -24.71
CA MET A 188 15.38 -13.70 -24.40
C MET A 188 14.53 -14.94 -24.73
N PRO A 189 15.15 -16.07 -25.11
CA PRO A 189 14.45 -17.30 -25.48
C PRO A 189 13.95 -18.07 -24.24
N VAL A 190 13.12 -17.43 -23.41
CA VAL A 190 12.48 -18.01 -22.23
C VAL A 190 10.97 -17.83 -22.35
N ARG A 191 10.30 -18.90 -22.77
CA ARG A 191 8.87 -18.89 -23.08
C ARG A 191 7.98 -19.01 -21.84
N ASP A 192 8.38 -19.86 -20.90
CA ASP A 192 7.64 -20.13 -19.66
C ASP A 192 8.49 -19.68 -18.47
N LEU A 193 8.19 -18.50 -17.93
CA LEU A 193 8.92 -17.90 -16.82
C LEU A 193 8.22 -18.18 -15.47
N PRO A 194 8.74 -19.11 -14.64
CA PRO A 194 8.18 -19.39 -13.31
C PRO A 194 8.70 -18.37 -12.28
N TYR A 195 8.24 -17.12 -12.37
CA TYR A 195 8.65 -16.04 -11.47
C TYR A 195 7.47 -15.27 -10.89
N HIS A 196 7.62 -14.55 -9.78
CA HIS A 196 6.57 -13.66 -9.27
C HIS A 196 6.65 -12.28 -9.97
N TRP A 197 5.52 -11.75 -10.46
CA TRP A 197 5.49 -10.54 -11.31
C TRP A 197 4.62 -9.37 -10.80
N GLY A 198 4.02 -9.50 -9.60
CA GLY A 198 3.09 -8.51 -9.04
C GLY A 198 3.70 -7.11 -8.87
N TYR A 199 4.97 -7.04 -8.45
CA TYR A 199 5.73 -5.78 -8.39
C TYR A 199 5.91 -5.16 -9.78
N HIS A 200 6.22 -5.97 -10.78
CA HIS A 200 6.59 -5.48 -12.11
C HIS A 200 5.39 -4.91 -12.85
N VAL A 201 4.22 -5.54 -12.76
CA VAL A 201 2.98 -5.01 -13.36
C VAL A 201 2.52 -3.73 -12.65
N PHE A 202 2.80 -3.60 -11.34
CA PHE A 202 2.54 -2.37 -10.60
C PHE A 202 3.44 -1.23 -11.08
N VAL A 203 4.76 -1.44 -11.16
CA VAL A 203 5.68 -0.41 -11.67
C VAL A 203 5.45 -0.10 -13.15
N ALA A 204 5.12 -1.10 -13.99
CA ALA A 204 4.75 -0.87 -15.38
C ALA A 204 3.53 0.04 -15.50
N SER A 205 2.52 -0.17 -14.66
CA SER A 205 1.33 0.70 -14.62
C SER A 205 1.69 2.12 -14.20
N LEU A 206 2.55 2.29 -13.20
CA LEU A 206 3.05 3.60 -12.77
C LEU A 206 3.86 4.31 -13.86
N MET A 207 4.76 3.58 -14.52
CA MET A 207 5.58 4.10 -15.61
C MET A 207 4.70 4.63 -16.74
N ARG A 208 3.65 3.89 -17.12
CA ARG A 208 2.73 4.28 -18.19
C ARG A 208 1.81 5.44 -17.81
N LEU A 209 1.32 5.49 -16.56
CA LEU A 209 0.49 6.60 -16.08
C LEU A 209 1.29 7.89 -15.89
N SER A 210 2.54 7.78 -15.44
CA SER A 210 3.41 8.94 -15.24
C SER A 210 4.06 9.42 -16.54
N GLY A 211 4.40 8.51 -17.44
CA GLY A 211 5.26 8.78 -18.60
C GLY A 211 6.74 8.92 -18.23
N LEU A 212 7.15 8.44 -17.06
CA LEU A 212 8.57 8.36 -16.71
C LEU A 212 9.28 7.33 -17.58
N ALA A 213 10.57 7.55 -17.82
CA ALA A 213 11.42 6.51 -18.36
C ALA A 213 11.66 5.39 -17.32
N LEU A 214 12.06 4.22 -17.82
CA LEU A 214 12.12 2.98 -17.04
C LEU A 214 13.07 3.06 -15.83
N PRO A 215 14.31 3.59 -15.92
CA PRO A 215 15.19 3.74 -14.77
C PRO A 215 14.59 4.60 -13.66
N GLU A 216 14.00 5.74 -14.01
CA GLU A 216 13.38 6.68 -13.08
C GLU A 216 12.15 6.06 -12.43
N ALA A 217 11.32 5.39 -13.22
CA ALA A 217 10.15 4.67 -12.71
C ALA A 217 10.57 3.62 -11.67
N LEU A 218 11.64 2.85 -11.89
CA LEU A 218 12.17 1.88 -10.92
C LEU A 218 12.73 2.54 -9.67
N LEU A 219 13.62 3.52 -9.83
CA LEU A 219 14.31 4.20 -8.72
C LEU A 219 13.31 4.94 -7.82
N TRP A 220 12.47 5.78 -8.41
CA TRP A 220 11.58 6.65 -7.66
C TRP A 220 10.42 5.87 -7.03
N SER A 221 9.83 4.92 -7.78
CA SER A 221 8.80 4.05 -7.21
C SER A 221 9.36 3.17 -6.10
N GLY A 222 10.56 2.63 -6.29
CA GLY A 222 11.27 1.83 -5.30
C GLY A 222 11.51 2.60 -4.00
N GLN A 223 11.93 3.86 -4.09
CA GLN A 223 12.17 4.69 -2.89
C GLN A 223 10.88 5.15 -2.20
N ILE A 224 9.82 5.44 -2.94
CA ILE A 224 8.50 5.70 -2.35
C ILE A 224 8.02 4.45 -1.57
N LEU A 225 8.08 3.27 -2.20
CA LEU A 225 7.74 2.01 -1.54
C LEU A 225 8.65 1.75 -0.32
N ASN A 226 9.92 2.16 -0.38
CA ASN A 226 10.86 2.03 0.73
C ASN A 226 10.47 2.95 1.90
N ALA A 227 10.19 4.22 1.61
CA ALA A 227 9.78 5.20 2.62
C ALA A 227 8.49 4.79 3.34
N LEU A 228 7.55 4.14 2.63
CA LEU A 228 6.29 3.66 3.21
C LEU A 228 6.48 2.62 4.32
N HIS A 229 7.64 1.97 4.43
CA HIS A 229 7.90 1.04 5.55
C HIS A 229 7.88 1.71 6.92
N ALA A 230 8.23 2.99 7.02
CA ALA A 230 8.16 3.71 8.29
C ALA A 230 6.70 3.80 8.82
N PRO A 231 5.73 4.39 8.10
CA PRO A 231 4.35 4.41 8.57
C PRO A 231 3.69 3.02 8.62
N VAL A 232 4.09 2.06 7.77
CA VAL A 232 3.57 0.68 7.81
C VAL A 232 4.03 -0.07 9.06
N ALA A 233 5.31 0.06 9.45
CA ALA A 233 5.80 -0.48 10.71
C ALA A 233 5.09 0.18 11.91
N GLY A 234 4.86 1.50 11.83
CA GLY A 234 4.06 2.22 12.82
C GLY A 234 2.61 1.71 12.90
N ALA A 235 1.99 1.40 11.77
CA ALA A 235 0.65 0.81 11.71
C ALA A 235 0.59 -0.56 12.39
N LEU A 236 1.56 -1.44 12.09
CA LEU A 236 1.65 -2.75 12.72
C LEU A 236 1.83 -2.63 14.24
N ALA A 237 2.73 -1.76 14.68
CA ALA A 237 2.96 -1.49 16.09
C ALA A 237 1.71 -0.95 16.81
N LEU A 238 0.95 -0.06 16.16
CA LEU A 238 -0.31 0.43 16.68
C LEU A 238 -1.35 -0.69 16.81
N THR A 239 -1.43 -1.60 15.84
CA THR A 239 -2.33 -2.76 15.87
C THR A 239 -2.00 -3.69 17.04
N VAL A 240 -0.72 -4.01 17.23
CA VAL A 240 -0.26 -4.95 18.26
C VAL A 240 -0.34 -4.35 19.66
N TRP A 241 0.28 -3.18 19.86
CA TRP A 241 0.45 -2.60 21.20
C TRP A 241 -0.65 -1.62 21.58
N ARG A 242 -1.51 -1.20 20.65
CA ARG A 242 -2.59 -0.22 20.87
C ARG A 242 -2.08 1.09 21.50
N ARG A 243 -0.82 1.45 21.21
CA ARG A 243 -0.11 2.61 21.75
C ARG A 243 0.42 3.50 20.61
N PRO A 244 0.01 4.78 20.54
CA PRO A 244 0.48 5.72 19.52
C PRO A 244 2.00 5.95 19.55
N THR A 245 2.60 5.99 20.73
CA THR A 245 4.05 6.16 20.88
C THR A 245 4.84 4.96 20.34
N ALA A 246 4.30 3.74 20.45
CA ALA A 246 4.90 2.55 19.84
C ALA A 246 4.91 2.64 18.31
N ALA A 247 3.90 3.30 17.71
CA ALA A 247 3.87 3.54 16.27
C ALA A 247 5.03 4.44 15.81
N VAL A 248 5.32 5.50 16.57
CA VAL A 248 6.48 6.38 16.32
C VAL A 248 7.78 5.60 16.47
N GLY A 249 7.94 4.84 17.56
CA GLY A 249 9.14 4.05 17.81
C GLY A 249 9.41 3.05 16.69
N ALA A 250 8.40 2.31 16.24
CA ALA A 250 8.54 1.37 15.13
C ALA A 250 8.86 2.06 13.81
N ALA A 251 8.23 3.21 13.52
CA ALA A 251 8.52 4.00 12.33
C ALA A 251 9.95 4.54 12.33
N LEU A 252 10.45 4.98 13.49
CA LEU A 252 11.83 5.44 13.66
C LEU A 252 12.82 4.29 13.44
N VAL A 253 12.56 3.14 14.05
CA VAL A 253 13.42 1.95 13.94
C VAL A 253 13.49 1.48 12.49
N ALA A 254 12.36 1.29 11.82
CA ALA A 254 12.31 0.82 10.43
C ALA A 254 12.79 1.90 9.44
N GLY A 255 12.47 3.17 9.70
CA GLY A 255 12.71 4.27 8.79
C GLY A 255 14.14 4.82 8.82
N LEU A 256 14.76 4.93 10.01
CA LEU A 256 15.99 5.71 10.18
C LEU A 256 17.11 4.98 10.95
N ILE A 257 16.79 3.99 11.79
CA ILE A 257 17.81 3.29 12.60
C ILE A 257 18.30 2.01 11.91
N SER A 258 17.38 1.22 11.35
CA SER A 258 17.71 -0.09 10.78
C SER A 258 18.34 0.04 9.40
N THR A 259 19.35 -0.80 9.11
CA THR A 259 19.94 -0.91 7.77
C THR A 259 18.93 -1.39 6.73
N MET A 260 17.98 -2.24 7.13
CA MET A 260 16.85 -2.66 6.28
C MET A 260 15.60 -1.89 6.72
N PRO A 261 14.77 -1.41 5.77
CA PRO A 261 14.80 -1.66 4.34
C PRO A 261 15.67 -0.69 3.52
N ALA A 262 16.38 0.25 4.16
CA ALA A 262 17.19 1.28 3.48
C ALA A 262 18.09 0.70 2.37
N TYR A 263 18.83 -0.35 2.71
CA TYR A 263 19.85 -0.95 1.86
C TYR A 263 19.27 -1.83 0.73
N TYR A 264 17.96 -2.10 0.71
CA TYR A 264 17.35 -2.90 -0.36
C TYR A 264 17.47 -2.28 -1.75
N VAL A 265 17.64 -0.95 -1.86
CA VAL A 265 17.91 -0.28 -3.13
C VAL A 265 19.22 -0.76 -3.76
N SER A 266 20.25 -1.03 -2.95
CA SER A 266 21.59 -1.42 -3.42
C SER A 266 21.61 -2.80 -4.10
N TRP A 267 20.66 -3.67 -3.76
CA TRP A 267 20.52 -5.01 -4.36
C TRP A 267 19.29 -5.13 -5.25
N GLY A 268 18.49 -4.08 -5.42
CA GLY A 268 17.25 -4.19 -6.17
C GLY A 268 16.18 -5.08 -5.56
N ARG A 269 16.14 -5.23 -4.21
CA ARG A 269 15.18 -6.11 -3.50
C ARG A 269 13.75 -5.54 -3.50
N TYR A 270 13.30 -5.01 -4.63
CA TYR A 270 12.03 -4.30 -4.77
C TYR A 270 10.82 -5.22 -4.65
N THR A 271 10.87 -6.45 -5.16
CA THR A 271 9.78 -7.42 -4.97
C THR A 271 9.60 -7.77 -3.50
N GLN A 272 10.71 -7.96 -2.77
CA GLN A 272 10.70 -8.20 -1.33
C GLN A 272 10.19 -6.99 -0.55
N LEU A 273 10.66 -5.79 -0.92
CA LEU A 273 10.20 -4.53 -0.36
C LEU A 273 8.68 -4.37 -0.50
N SER A 274 8.12 -4.62 -1.68
CA SER A 274 6.68 -4.58 -1.93
C SER A 274 5.93 -5.63 -1.11
N GLY A 275 6.42 -6.87 -1.05
CA GLY A 275 5.79 -7.93 -0.27
C GLY A 275 5.73 -7.61 1.22
N LEU A 276 6.81 -7.03 1.78
CA LEU A 276 6.88 -6.68 3.20
C LEU A 276 5.87 -5.58 3.59
N LEU A 277 5.46 -4.70 2.67
CA LEU A 277 4.44 -3.68 2.93
C LEU A 277 3.06 -4.29 3.24
N LEU A 278 2.78 -5.52 2.78
CA LEU A 278 1.50 -6.20 3.01
C LEU A 278 1.37 -6.72 4.46
N LEU A 279 2.49 -6.88 5.20
CA LEU A 279 2.47 -7.54 6.50
C LEU A 279 1.56 -6.84 7.52
N ALA A 280 1.56 -5.51 7.56
CA ALA A 280 0.69 -4.77 8.47
C ALA A 280 -0.79 -4.91 8.09
N GLY A 281 -1.12 -4.89 6.79
CA GLY A 281 -2.47 -5.11 6.31
C GLY A 281 -2.99 -6.53 6.59
N LEU A 282 -2.12 -7.54 6.45
CA LEU A 282 -2.39 -8.92 6.83
C LEU A 282 -2.64 -9.05 8.34
N ALA A 283 -1.78 -8.45 9.16
CA ALA A 283 -1.93 -8.42 10.61
C ALA A 283 -3.24 -7.78 11.07
N VAL A 284 -3.62 -6.64 10.46
CA VAL A 284 -4.90 -5.98 10.74
C VAL A 284 -6.08 -6.89 10.40
N ALA A 285 -6.08 -7.49 9.20
CA ALA A 285 -7.17 -8.38 8.79
C ALA A 285 -7.25 -9.63 9.68
N TRP A 286 -6.11 -10.19 10.07
CA TRP A 286 -6.02 -11.35 10.96
C TRP A 286 -6.54 -11.04 12.38
N GLU A 287 -6.06 -9.97 13.01
CA GLU A 287 -6.50 -9.57 14.36
C GLU A 287 -8.01 -9.33 14.41
N ARG A 288 -8.56 -8.66 13.40
CA ARG A 288 -9.99 -8.39 13.29
C ARG A 288 -10.82 -9.63 12.98
N GLY A 289 -10.29 -10.55 12.17
CA GLY A 289 -10.90 -11.85 11.93
C GLY A 289 -11.00 -12.68 13.21
N LEU A 290 -9.90 -12.76 13.97
CA LEU A 290 -9.84 -13.46 15.26
C LEU A 290 -10.74 -12.82 16.34
N ALA A 291 -10.86 -11.49 16.33
CA ALA A 291 -11.73 -10.75 17.24
C ALA A 291 -13.23 -10.86 16.89
N GLY A 292 -13.63 -11.71 15.93
CA GLY A 292 -15.03 -11.90 15.55
C GLY A 292 -15.60 -10.77 14.69
N GLY A 293 -14.76 -9.97 14.02
CA GLY A 293 -15.17 -8.81 13.24
C GLY A 293 -15.95 -9.09 11.95
N GLY A 294 -16.34 -10.34 11.69
CA GLY A 294 -17.12 -10.79 10.52
C GLY A 294 -16.28 -11.41 9.40
N ARG A 295 -16.97 -12.12 8.48
CA ARG A 295 -16.35 -12.87 7.37
C ARG A 295 -15.57 -12.01 6.37
N GLY A 296 -15.90 -10.72 6.28
CA GLY A 296 -15.22 -9.79 5.36
C GLY A 296 -13.73 -9.63 5.69
N TRP A 297 -13.32 -9.70 6.97
CA TRP A 297 -11.90 -9.63 7.33
C TRP A 297 -11.10 -10.83 6.80
N TRP A 298 -11.69 -12.03 6.84
CA TRP A 298 -11.09 -13.22 6.25
C TRP A 298 -11.00 -13.13 4.72
N ALA A 299 -11.99 -12.51 4.07
CA ALA A 299 -11.92 -12.24 2.64
C ALA A 299 -10.79 -11.24 2.29
N LEU A 300 -10.66 -10.14 3.05
CA LEU A 300 -9.55 -9.19 2.87
C LEU A 300 -8.17 -9.83 3.13
N LEU A 301 -8.07 -10.72 4.11
CA LEU A 301 -6.87 -11.52 4.34
C LEU A 301 -6.56 -12.41 3.13
N GLY A 302 -7.56 -13.15 2.62
CA GLY A 302 -7.40 -14.02 1.45
C GLY A 302 -6.95 -13.27 0.21
N VAL A 303 -7.52 -12.09 -0.07
CA VAL A 303 -7.09 -11.22 -1.18
C VAL A 303 -5.62 -10.82 -1.03
N GLN A 304 -5.19 -10.43 0.18
CA GLN A 304 -3.80 -10.05 0.41
C GLN A 304 -2.84 -11.24 0.29
N LEU A 305 -3.20 -12.42 0.78
CA LEU A 305 -2.37 -13.63 0.64
C LEU A 305 -2.26 -14.07 -0.83
N ALA A 306 -3.35 -13.98 -1.59
CA ALA A 306 -3.36 -14.27 -3.03
C ALA A 306 -2.54 -13.24 -3.83
N GLY A 307 -2.59 -11.95 -3.47
CA GLY A 307 -1.71 -10.95 -4.06
C GLY A 307 -0.24 -11.15 -3.67
N LEU A 308 0.03 -11.47 -2.42
CA LEU A 308 1.39 -11.68 -1.91
C LEU A 308 2.09 -12.87 -2.60
N SER A 309 1.36 -13.93 -2.95
CA SER A 309 1.92 -15.06 -3.72
C SER A 309 2.45 -14.62 -5.09
N LEU A 310 1.80 -13.64 -5.72
CA LEU A 310 2.21 -13.05 -6.99
C LEU A 310 3.27 -11.95 -6.84
N ILE A 311 3.38 -11.32 -5.67
CA ILE A 311 4.36 -10.26 -5.41
C ILE A 311 5.69 -10.84 -4.96
N HIS A 312 5.69 -11.74 -3.98
CA HIS A 312 6.91 -12.40 -3.53
C HIS A 312 6.65 -13.66 -2.68
N VAL A 313 7.00 -14.82 -3.23
CA VAL A 313 6.75 -16.14 -2.61
C VAL A 313 7.48 -16.33 -1.28
N ARG A 314 8.71 -15.81 -1.14
CA ARG A 314 9.46 -15.91 0.14
C ARG A 314 8.80 -15.12 1.26
N VAL A 315 8.29 -13.94 0.96
CA VAL A 315 7.59 -13.12 1.96
C VAL A 315 6.22 -13.72 2.28
N LEU A 316 5.57 -14.40 1.33
CA LEU A 316 4.39 -15.21 1.65
C LEU A 316 4.68 -16.24 2.74
N ALA A 317 5.77 -16.99 2.64
CA ALA A 317 6.15 -17.96 3.67
C ALA A 317 6.35 -17.29 5.06
N PHE A 318 7.05 -16.15 5.10
CA PHE A 318 7.22 -15.38 6.34
C PHE A 318 5.90 -14.82 6.88
N ALA A 319 5.00 -14.38 6.00
CA ALA A 319 3.68 -13.90 6.40
C ALA A 319 2.84 -15.03 7.01
N LEU A 320 2.82 -16.21 6.40
CA LEU A 320 2.13 -17.38 6.95
C LEU A 320 2.69 -17.79 8.31
N ALA A 321 4.02 -17.78 8.48
CA ALA A 321 4.66 -18.04 9.76
C ALA A 321 4.28 -17.00 10.83
N LEU A 322 4.25 -15.71 10.47
CA LEU A 322 3.81 -14.62 11.35
C LEU A 322 2.35 -14.83 11.79
N LEU A 323 1.44 -15.09 10.85
CA LEU A 323 0.02 -15.31 11.15
C LEU A 323 -0.19 -16.55 12.03
N ALA A 324 0.53 -17.64 11.77
CA ALA A 324 0.48 -18.85 12.59
C ALA A 324 0.97 -18.58 14.03
N ALA A 325 2.13 -17.94 14.18
CA ALA A 325 2.67 -17.57 15.49
C ALA A 325 1.70 -16.65 16.25
N TRP A 326 1.15 -15.64 15.57
CA TRP A 326 0.14 -14.76 16.16
C TRP A 326 -1.11 -15.54 16.59
N GLY A 327 -1.63 -16.42 15.74
CA GLY A 327 -2.78 -17.27 16.05
C GLY A 327 -2.56 -18.13 17.29
N LEU A 328 -1.38 -18.72 17.43
CA LEU A 328 -1.01 -19.52 18.62
C LEU A 328 -0.98 -18.68 19.90
N VAL A 329 -0.39 -17.48 19.85
CA VAL A 329 -0.35 -16.55 20.99
C VAL A 329 -1.77 -16.12 21.38
N TRP A 330 -2.61 -15.80 20.39
CA TRP A 330 -4.00 -15.43 20.62
C TRP A 330 -4.79 -16.57 21.26
N ALA A 331 -4.66 -17.80 20.75
CA ALA A 331 -5.35 -18.97 21.28
C ALA A 331 -4.94 -19.25 22.73
N ALA A 332 -3.64 -19.20 23.04
CA ALA A 332 -3.14 -19.37 24.40
C ALA A 332 -3.67 -18.30 25.37
N GLY A 333 -3.77 -17.04 24.91
CA GLY A 333 -4.35 -15.95 25.69
C GLY A 333 -5.86 -16.13 25.95
N ALA A 334 -6.60 -16.54 24.93
CA ALA A 334 -8.03 -16.82 25.03
C ALA A 334 -8.33 -17.96 26.02
N SER A 335 -7.53 -19.04 25.99
CA SER A 335 -7.66 -20.15 26.94
C SER A 335 -7.44 -19.71 28.39
N ARG A 336 -6.45 -18.84 28.66
CA ARG A 336 -6.21 -18.31 30.01
C ARG A 336 -7.36 -17.43 30.50
N ALA A 337 -7.91 -16.58 29.64
CA ALA A 337 -9.05 -15.74 29.99
C ALA A 337 -10.31 -16.58 30.31
N ALA A 338 -10.54 -17.65 29.56
CA ALA A 338 -11.66 -18.56 29.81
C ALA A 338 -11.51 -19.37 31.12
N LEU A 339 -10.28 -19.72 31.50
CA LEU A 339 -10.00 -20.41 32.77
C LEU A 339 -10.14 -19.48 33.98
N GLY A 340 -9.74 -18.22 33.88
CA GLY A 340 -9.88 -17.24 34.97
C GLY A 340 -11.28 -16.67 35.17
N ALA A 341 -12.23 -16.96 34.26
CA ALA A 341 -13.63 -16.55 34.34
C ALA A 341 -14.56 -17.62 34.95
N ARG A 342 -14.00 -18.78 35.35
CA ARG A 342 -14.67 -19.85 36.09
C ARG A 342 -14.29 -19.78 37.56
#